data_AF-A0A3C7W376-F1
#
_entry.id   AF-A0A3C7W376-F1
#
_cell.length_a   1.000
_cell.length_b   1.000
_cell.length_c   1.000
_cell.angle_alpha   90.00
_cell.angle_beta   90.00
_cell.angle_gamma   90.00
#
_symmetry.space_group_name_H-M   'P 1'
#
loop_
_entity.id
_entity.type
_entity.pdbx_description
1 polymer ?
#
loop_
_entity_poly.entity_id
_entity_poly.type
_entity_poly.pdbx_seq_one_letter_code
_entity_poly.pdbx_strand_id
1 'polypeptide(L)'
;QAGLALGAWGAVQATATGLAIAAGGALRDTVGHLAASGALGEALVGPATGYGAVYHLEIAVLFAALVIIGPLVRGPEDEVVRQPAFYLAEFPE
;
A
#
# COMPACT_ATOMS: atom_id res chain seq x y z
N GLN A 1 -19.83 -22.72 6.65
CA GLN A 1 -18.44 -22.22 6.50
C GLN A 1 -18.37 -20.73 6.19
N ALA A 2 -19.35 -20.13 5.47
CA ALA A 2 -19.38 -18.69 5.20
C ALA A 2 -19.25 -17.77 6.45
N GLY A 3 -19.84 -18.15 7.59
CA GLY A 3 -19.75 -17.36 8.83
C GLY A 3 -18.35 -17.25 9.44
N LEU A 4 -17.52 -18.30 9.32
CA LEU A 4 -16.14 -18.27 9.82
C LEU A 4 -15.24 -17.38 8.95
N ALA A 5 -15.44 -17.43 7.62
CA ALA A 5 -14.69 -16.59 6.68
C ALA A 5 -15.03 -15.10 6.86
N LEU A 6 -16.32 -14.76 7.04
CA LEU A 6 -16.75 -13.39 7.33
C LEU A 6 -16.25 -12.89 8.69
N GLY A 7 -16.23 -13.76 9.71
CA GLY A 7 -15.66 -13.44 11.02
C GLY A 7 -14.15 -13.18 10.96
N ALA A 8 -13.39 -14.02 10.27
CA ALA A 8 -11.95 -13.85 10.08
C ALA A 8 -11.64 -12.56 9.29
N TRP A 9 -12.42 -12.25 8.26
CA TRP A 9 -12.31 -11.02 7.49
C TRP A 9 -12.47 -9.76 8.37
N GLY A 10 -13.54 -9.70 9.17
CA GLY A 10 -13.79 -8.57 10.06
C GLY A 10 -12.72 -8.40 11.14
N ALA A 11 -12.25 -9.51 11.72
CA ALA A 11 -11.20 -9.49 12.75
C ALA A 11 -9.88 -8.90 12.21
N VAL A 12 -9.43 -9.35 11.03
CA VAL A 12 -8.20 -8.83 10.39
C VAL A 12 -8.33 -7.34 10.11
N GLN A 13 -9.48 -6.88 9.60
CA GLN A 13 -9.69 -5.46 9.30
C GLN A 13 -9.67 -4.60 10.57
N ALA A 14 -10.36 -5.03 11.63
CA ALA A 14 -10.37 -4.33 12.92
C ALA A 14 -8.96 -4.23 13.52
N THR A 15 -8.18 -5.32 13.49
CA THR A 15 -6.80 -5.32 13.97
C THR A 15 -5.89 -4.43 13.11
N ALA A 16 -5.98 -4.53 11.79
CA ALA A 16 -5.17 -3.73 10.87
C ALA A 16 -5.45 -2.23 11.04
N THR A 17 -6.72 -1.83 11.13
CA THR A 17 -7.11 -0.43 11.35
C THR A 17 -6.70 0.05 12.73
N GLY A 18 -6.90 -0.76 13.78
CA GLY A 18 -6.46 -0.41 15.13
C GLY A 18 -4.94 -0.19 15.19
N LEU A 19 -4.17 -1.09 14.57
CA LEU A 19 -2.72 -0.97 14.50
C LEU A 19 -2.28 0.25 13.70
N ALA A 20 -2.93 0.55 12.57
CA ALA A 20 -2.64 1.72 11.75
C ALA A 20 -2.88 3.03 12.53
N ILE A 21 -4.00 3.14 13.25
CA ILE A 21 -4.32 4.31 14.07
C ILE A 21 -3.30 4.46 15.20
N ALA A 22 -3.00 3.37 15.91
CA ALA A 22 -2.06 3.39 17.04
C ALA A 22 -0.64 3.77 16.57
N ALA A 23 -0.14 3.16 15.49
CA ALA A 23 1.18 3.45 14.94
C ALA A 23 1.27 4.87 14.38
N GLY A 24 0.27 5.33 13.63
CA GLY A 24 0.21 6.68 13.09
C GLY A 24 0.16 7.75 14.19
N GLY A 25 -0.65 7.54 15.23
CA GLY A 25 -0.71 8.42 16.39
C GLY A 25 0.62 8.47 17.15
N ALA A 26 1.19 7.32 17.50
CA ALA A 26 2.46 7.25 18.21
C ALA A 26 3.61 7.92 17.45
N LEU A 27 3.68 7.72 16.12
CA LEU A 27 4.68 8.36 15.27
C LEU A 27 4.49 9.89 15.24
N ARG A 28 3.25 10.35 14.98
CA ARG A 28 2.91 11.78 14.96
C ARG A 28 3.31 12.47 16.25
N ASP A 29 2.95 11.87 17.39
CA ASP A 29 3.16 12.46 18.70
C ASP A 29 4.65 12.49 19.06
N THR A 30 5.38 11.41 18.76
CA THR A 30 6.83 11.35 18.98
C THR A 30 7.57 12.39 18.15
N VAL A 31 7.27 12.49 16.85
CA VAL A 31 7.88 13.49 15.97
C VAL A 31 7.47 14.90 16.36
N GLY A 32 6.20 15.10 16.73
CA GLY A 32 5.71 16.38 17.24
C GLY A 32 6.44 16.82 18.51
N HIS A 33 6.71 15.89 19.43
CA HIS A 33 7.48 16.16 20.65
C HIS A 33 8.94 16.53 20.34
N LEU A 34 9.59 15.81 19.42
CA LEU A 34 10.95 16.11 18.98
C LEU A 34 11.06 17.44 18.20
N ALA A 35 10.02 17.79 17.44
CA ALA A 35 9.93 19.08 16.77
C ALA A 35 9.76 20.21 17.80
N ALA A 36 8.86 20.04 18.78
CA ALA A 36 8.61 21.03 19.82
C ALA A 36 9.82 21.25 20.75
N SER A 37 10.63 20.22 20.98
CA SER A 37 11.87 20.34 21.75
C SER A 37 13.03 21.00 20.98
N GLY A 38 12.85 21.29 19.69
CA GLY A 38 13.89 21.88 18.82
C GLY A 38 14.97 20.89 18.39
N ALA A 39 14.87 19.61 18.77
CA ALA A 39 15.87 18.59 18.46
C ALA A 39 16.02 18.29 16.96
N LEU A 40 14.98 18.57 16.17
CA LEU A 40 14.97 18.43 14.70
C LEU A 40 15.47 19.69 13.97
N GLY A 41 15.80 20.77 14.70
CA GLY A 41 16.19 22.06 14.16
C GLY A 41 15.01 23.04 14.01
N GLU A 42 15.32 24.34 14.04
CA GLU A 42 14.30 25.41 14.06
C GLU A 42 13.36 25.39 12.85
N ALA A 43 13.86 24.97 11.68
CA ALA A 43 13.07 24.88 10.46
C ALA A 43 11.92 23.85 10.53
N LEU A 44 12.02 22.88 11.44
CA LEU A 44 11.02 21.82 11.65
C LEU A 44 10.18 22.05 12.91
N VAL A 45 10.31 23.20 13.58
CA VAL A 45 9.50 23.56 14.74
C VAL A 45 8.11 23.96 14.26
N GLY A 46 7.17 23.03 14.34
CA GLY A 46 5.78 23.30 14.01
C GLY A 46 4.89 22.06 14.00
N PRO A 47 3.57 22.24 14.10
CA PRO A 47 2.62 21.12 14.12
C PRO A 47 2.64 20.30 12.82
N ALA A 48 3.03 20.91 11.70
CA ALA A 48 3.11 20.25 10.40
C ALA A 48 4.12 19.10 10.35
N THR A 49 5.20 19.15 11.13
CA THR A 49 6.29 18.15 11.10
C THR A 49 5.82 16.76 11.51
N GLY A 50 5.00 16.67 12.57
CA GLY A 50 4.41 15.40 13.01
C GLY A 50 3.47 14.80 11.95
N TYR A 51 2.66 15.62 11.30
CA TYR A 51 1.78 15.17 10.21
C TYR A 51 2.56 14.77 8.95
N GLY A 52 3.60 15.52 8.60
CA GLY A 52 4.47 15.21 7.46
C GLY A 52 5.14 13.84 7.59
N ALA A 53 5.59 13.49 8.81
CA ALA A 53 6.16 12.17 9.08
C ALA A 53 5.15 11.03 8.85
N VAL A 54 3.90 11.19 9.31
CA VAL A 54 2.83 10.21 9.05
C VAL A 54 2.56 10.10 7.55
N TYR A 55 2.49 11.23 6.85
CA TYR A 55 2.23 11.25 5.41
C TYR A 55 3.31 10.50 4.60
N HIS A 56 4.58 10.67 4.97
CA HIS A 56 5.67 9.93 4.35
C HIS A 56 5.59 8.42 4.64
N LEU A 57 5.19 8.03 5.86
CA LEU A 57 4.95 6.63 6.21
C LEU A 57 3.82 6.05 5.35
N GLU A 58 2.69 6.75 5.23
CA GLU A 58 1.56 6.31 4.40
C GLU A 58 1.97 6.09 2.95
N ILE A 59 2.72 7.03 2.38
CA ILE A 59 3.28 6.89 1.02
C ILE A 59 4.15 5.62 0.93
N ALA A 60 5.05 5.40 1.90
CA ALA A 60 5.90 4.21 1.91
C ALA A 60 5.08 2.91 2.00
N VAL A 61 4.01 2.90 2.80
CA VAL A 61 3.08 1.76 2.91
C VAL A 61 2.30 1.54 1.62
N LEU A 62 1.85 2.60 0.94
CA LEU A 62 1.22 2.50 -0.38
C LEU A 62 2.17 1.88 -1.40
N PHE A 63 3.44 2.31 -1.43
CA PHE A 63 4.45 1.68 -2.28
C PHE A 63 4.68 0.21 -1.91
N ALA A 64 4.75 -0.12 -0.62
CA ALA A 64 4.87 -1.51 -0.17
C ALA A 64 3.68 -2.35 -0.62
N ALA A 65 2.46 -1.83 -0.52
CA ALA A 65 1.25 -2.49 -1.02
C ALA A 65 1.32 -2.73 -2.54
N LEU A 66 1.79 -1.76 -3.31
CA LEU A 66 1.99 -1.91 -4.76
C LEU A 66 3.05 -2.97 -5.09
N VAL A 67 4.17 -3.01 -4.35
CA VAL A 67 5.22 -4.04 -4.52
C VAL A 67 4.66 -5.43 -4.23
N ILE A 68 3.81 -5.57 -3.20
CA ILE A 68 3.17 -6.84 -2.84
C ILE A 68 2.13 -7.27 -3.89
N ILE A 69 1.34 -6.32 -4.41
CA ILE A 69 0.31 -6.59 -5.42
C ILE A 69 0.92 -6.84 -6.81
N GLY A 70 2.08 -6.25 -7.13
CA GLY A 70 2.73 -6.37 -8.44
C GLY A 70 2.89 -7.80 -8.97
N PRO A 71 3.41 -8.75 -8.19
CA PRO A 71 3.47 -10.17 -8.56
C PRO A 71 2.09 -10.85 -8.69
N LEU A 72 1.09 -10.41 -7.93
CA LEU A 72 -0.27 -10.98 -7.96
C LEU A 72 -1.04 -10.61 -9.24
N VAL A 73 -0.71 -9.46 -9.84
CA VAL A 73 -1.30 -9.03 -11.12
C VAL A 73 -0.53 -9.52 -12.34
N ARG A 74 0.66 -10.09 -12.15
CA ARG A 74 1.33 -10.86 -13.22
C ARG A 74 0.57 -12.16 -13.36
N GLY A 75 -0.30 -12.24 -14.37
CA GLY A 75 -0.90 -13.51 -14.78
C GLY A 75 0.20 -14.53 -15.14
N PRO A 76 -0.16 -15.81 -15.34
CA PRO A 76 0.69 -16.67 -16.18
C PRO A 76 0.94 -15.85 -17.45
N GLU A 77 2.20 -15.83 -17.88
CA GLU A 77 2.78 -15.00 -18.94
C GLU A 77 1.72 -14.56 -19.96
N ASP A 78 1.78 -13.35 -20.53
CA ASP A 78 2.32 -13.21 -21.88
C ASP A 78 2.69 -14.56 -22.56
N GLU A 79 1.74 -15.50 -22.65
CA GLU A 79 1.38 -16.17 -23.86
C GLU A 79 0.98 -15.01 -24.75
N VAL A 80 2.03 -14.34 -25.26
CA VAL A 80 2.07 -13.82 -26.61
C VAL A 80 1.51 -15.00 -27.37
N VAL A 81 0.19 -14.99 -27.55
CA VAL A 81 -0.50 -15.76 -28.54
C VAL A 81 0.22 -15.25 -29.78
N ARG A 82 1.27 -15.97 -30.17
CA ARG A 82 1.83 -15.91 -31.49
C ARG A 82 0.62 -16.30 -32.30
N GLN A 83 -0.16 -15.31 -32.71
CA GLN A 83 -1.17 -15.49 -33.71
C GLN A 83 -0.38 -16.15 -34.83
N PRO A 84 -0.66 -17.42 -35.15
CA PRO A 84 0.00 -18.05 -36.27
C PRO A 84 -0.30 -17.12 -37.43
N ALA A 85 0.72 -16.67 -38.16
CA ALA A 85 0.59 -15.84 -39.34
C ALA A 85 -0.06 -16.63 -40.50
N PHE A 86 -1.14 -17.33 -40.21
CA PHE A 86 -1.75 -18.37 -41.00
C PHE A 86 -3.27 -18.32 -40.82
N TYR A 87 -3.85 -17.17 -41.15
CA TYR A 87 -5.29 -17.06 -41.42
C TYR A 87 -5.56 -16.16 -42.64
N LEU A 88 -4.62 -16.12 -43.57
CA LEU A 88 -4.76 -15.46 -44.89
C LEU A 88 -4.71 -16.47 -46.05
N ALA A 89 -4.67 -17.77 -45.78
CA ALA A 89 -4.55 -18.82 -46.80
C ALA A 89 -5.86 -19.55 -47.10
N GLU A 90 -6.99 -19.13 -46.54
CA GLU A 90 -8.30 -19.76 -46.81
C GLU A 90 -9.20 -18.76 -47.56
N PHE A 91 -8.83 -18.45 -48.80
CA PHE A 91 -9.75 -17.91 -49.79
C PHE A 91 -10.12 -19.04 -50.75
N PRO A 92 -11.38 -19.49 -50.79
CA PRO A 92 -11.84 -20.42 -51.81
C PRO A 92 -11.96 -19.72 -53.17
N GLU A 93 -11.50 -20.40 -54.22
CA GLU A 93 -11.75 -20.10 -55.65
C GLU A 93 -13.22 -20.39 -56.01
#